data_AF-A0A803VS05-F1
#
_entry.id   AF-A0A803VS05-F1
#
_cell.length_a   1.000
_cell.length_b   1.000
_cell.length_c   1.000
_cell.angle_alpha   90.00
_cell.angle_beta   90.00
_cell.angle_gamma   90.00
#
_symmetry.space_group_name_H-M   'P 1'
#
loop_
_entity.id
_entity.type
_entity.pdbx_description
1 polymer ?
#
loop_
_entity_poly.entity_id
_entity_poly.type
_entity_poly.pdbx_seq_one_letter_code
_entity_poly.pdbx_strand_id
1 'polypeptide(L)'
;MKERESVDSSLKSQSILTQVMDKGHFQKLAATLSLAAGQSIELRCKGSNVTWNYPSYLDTFKDSRLSIKQLDRYSQLILANSTAADTGEYSCWLQLCSGNKCRKDETRTGSTYIFFTDKEELFVPTPSYFEIVYLNPDKPAVIPCRVTTPSAKVTLHREFPAEEIETDGTDVIYDAKKGFVLQHPTSDHKGIVYCKAESQGAPQISIKYHLLYVEVPKGPPSATIAVSSSRAGLSDRVHVICTVLGEPDVDVNFSWQYPGQEVRGVCLPEMVCSSQGQHFECSCQFRHAGRRRQHIPFQFQPVFP
;
A
#
# COMPACT_ATOMS: atom_id res chain seq x y z
N MET A 1 19.84 -2.30 48.29
CA MET A 1 19.06 -3.16 47.38
C MET A 1 19.36 -2.66 45.97
N LYS A 2 20.15 -3.43 45.22
CA LYS A 2 20.75 -3.06 43.93
C LYS A 2 19.79 -3.49 42.84
N GLU A 3 18.94 -2.58 42.37
CA GLU A 3 18.10 -2.84 41.21
C GLU A 3 18.95 -2.73 39.94
N ARG A 4 18.92 -3.82 39.18
CA ARG A 4 19.70 -4.04 37.96
C ARG A 4 19.11 -3.17 36.85
N GLU A 5 19.99 -2.41 36.22
CA GLU A 5 19.77 -1.81 34.91
C GLU A 5 19.33 -2.89 33.91
N SER A 6 18.13 -2.74 33.36
CA SER A 6 17.72 -3.43 32.14
C SER A 6 18.42 -2.76 30.97
N VAL A 7 19.50 -3.37 30.50
CA VAL A 7 20.15 -3.01 29.23
C VAL A 7 19.16 -3.30 28.10
N ASP A 8 18.43 -2.29 27.67
CA ASP A 8 17.74 -2.29 26.38
C ASP A 8 18.82 -2.23 25.30
N SER A 9 19.28 -3.41 24.88
CA SER A 9 20.13 -3.54 23.71
C SER A 9 19.26 -3.26 22.48
N SER A 10 19.13 -1.97 22.15
CA SER A 10 18.75 -1.52 20.82
C SER A 10 19.66 -2.22 19.81
N LEU A 11 19.16 -3.31 19.22
CA LEU A 11 19.74 -3.96 18.07
C LEU A 11 19.66 -2.94 16.92
N LYS A 12 20.67 -2.08 16.82
CA LYS A 12 20.87 -1.21 15.65
C LYS A 12 20.97 -2.12 14.44
N SER A 13 19.87 -2.25 13.69
CA SER A 13 19.86 -2.94 12.40
C SER A 13 20.93 -2.30 11.53
N GLN A 14 22.02 -3.03 11.32
CA GLN A 14 23.15 -2.54 10.55
C GLN A 14 22.77 -2.64 9.08
N SER A 15 22.51 -1.50 8.43
CA SER A 15 22.22 -1.45 6.99
C SER A 15 23.25 -2.28 6.21
N ILE A 16 22.76 -3.19 5.38
CA ILE A 16 23.60 -4.08 4.55
C ILE A 16 24.00 -3.43 3.21
N LEU A 17 23.54 -2.20 2.97
CA LEU A 17 23.77 -1.44 1.75
C LEU A 17 24.92 -0.44 1.93
N THR A 18 25.85 -0.45 0.98
CA THR A 18 27.03 0.43 0.94
C THR A 18 27.23 0.97 -0.47
N GLN A 19 27.79 2.17 -0.57
CA GLN A 19 28.27 2.72 -1.84
C GLN A 19 29.74 2.34 -2.04
N VAL A 20 30.08 1.93 -3.25
CA VAL A 20 31.46 1.69 -3.66
C VAL A 20 32.01 2.99 -4.24
N MET A 21 33.10 3.46 -3.65
CA MET A 21 33.79 4.69 -4.02
C MET A 21 34.98 4.37 -4.94
N ASP A 22 35.51 5.40 -5.59
CA ASP A 22 36.75 5.31 -6.35
C ASP A 22 37.86 4.68 -5.50
N LYS A 23 38.68 3.83 -6.14
CA LYS A 23 39.76 3.06 -5.49
C LYS A 23 39.27 1.96 -4.52
N GLY A 24 38.04 1.46 -4.69
CA GLY A 24 37.53 0.27 -3.98
C GLY A 24 37.25 0.49 -2.50
N HIS A 25 37.08 1.73 -2.06
CA HIS A 25 36.67 2.07 -0.70
C HIS A 25 35.15 1.94 -0.57
N PHE A 26 34.66 1.54 0.61
CA PHE A 26 33.23 1.38 0.87
C PHE A 26 32.74 2.47 1.81
N GLN A 27 31.66 3.16 1.43
CA GLN A 27 31.00 4.16 2.25
C GLN A 27 29.64 3.65 2.73
N LYS A 28 29.36 3.84 4.02
CA LYS A 28 28.02 3.61 4.58
C LYS A 28 27.10 4.71 4.09
N LEU A 29 25.95 4.32 3.52
CA LEU A 29 24.96 5.27 3.01
C LEU A 29 24.12 5.86 4.15
N ALA A 30 23.85 7.16 4.04
CA ALA A 30 22.81 7.84 4.81
C ALA A 30 21.43 7.50 4.24
N ALA A 31 20.36 7.97 4.89
CA ALA A 31 18.98 7.79 4.41
C ALA A 31 18.69 8.52 3.09
N THR A 32 19.49 9.55 2.78
CA THR A 32 19.41 10.33 1.55
C THR A 32 20.82 10.59 1.01
N LEU A 33 20.98 10.50 -0.30
CA LEU A 33 22.20 10.83 -1.04
C LEU A 33 21.85 11.78 -2.18
N SER A 34 22.71 12.76 -2.47
CA SER A 34 22.57 13.64 -3.63
C SER A 34 23.79 13.51 -4.53
N LEU A 35 23.56 13.24 -5.81
CA LEU A 35 24.56 13.08 -6.86
C LEU A 35 24.17 13.96 -8.04
N ALA A 36 25.14 14.40 -8.84
CA ALA A 36 24.84 15.12 -10.07
C ALA A 36 24.38 14.15 -11.17
N ALA A 37 23.43 14.58 -12.00
CA ALA A 37 23.11 13.87 -13.24
C ALA A 37 24.38 13.71 -14.11
N GLY A 38 24.44 12.63 -14.88
CA GLY A 38 25.60 12.15 -15.63
C GLY A 38 26.60 11.30 -14.83
N GLN A 39 26.51 11.26 -13.49
CA GLN A 39 27.40 10.43 -12.68
C GLN A 39 27.05 8.95 -12.75
N SER A 40 28.01 8.10 -12.41
CA SER A 40 27.77 6.66 -12.23
C SER A 40 27.79 6.33 -10.74
N ILE A 41 26.89 5.46 -10.31
CA ILE A 41 26.87 4.96 -8.93
C ILE A 41 27.01 3.45 -8.90
N GLU A 42 27.82 2.96 -7.97
CA GLU A 42 27.95 1.55 -7.65
C GLU A 42 27.50 1.31 -6.21
N LEU A 43 26.46 0.50 -6.06
CA LEU A 43 25.89 0.06 -4.80
C LEU A 43 26.21 -1.41 -4.57
N ARG A 44 26.53 -1.74 -3.33
CA ARG A 44 26.84 -3.09 -2.88
C ARG A 44 26.01 -3.47 -1.68
N CYS A 45 25.31 -4.59 -1.80
CA CYS A 45 24.48 -5.15 -0.75
C CYS A 45 25.06 -6.46 -0.23
N LYS A 46 25.34 -6.56 1.07
CA LYS A 46 25.98 -7.75 1.66
C LYS A 46 25.00 -8.91 1.82
N GLY A 47 25.23 -10.02 1.11
CA GLY A 47 24.39 -11.23 1.15
C GLY A 47 24.49 -12.06 -0.13
N SER A 48 24.16 -13.35 -0.04
CA SER A 48 24.21 -14.29 -1.17
C SER A 48 22.88 -14.40 -1.94
N ASN A 49 21.74 -14.13 -1.30
CA ASN A 49 20.40 -14.14 -1.90
C ASN A 49 19.72 -12.79 -1.68
N VAL A 50 20.13 -11.80 -2.46
CA VAL A 50 19.70 -10.41 -2.30
C VAL A 50 18.67 -10.07 -3.38
N THR A 51 17.60 -9.41 -2.96
CA THR A 51 16.65 -8.75 -3.86
C THR A 51 16.88 -7.25 -3.82
N TRP A 52 16.70 -6.58 -4.96
CA TRP A 52 16.83 -5.14 -5.11
C TRP A 52 15.47 -4.49 -5.40
N ASN A 53 15.32 -3.23 -4.97
CA ASN A 53 14.29 -2.31 -5.39
C ASN A 53 14.96 -1.01 -5.82
N TYR A 54 14.53 -0.49 -6.96
CA TYR A 54 15.02 0.71 -7.61
C TYR A 54 13.89 1.23 -8.52
N PRO A 55 14.00 2.44 -9.11
CA PRO A 55 12.96 2.97 -9.99
C PRO A 55 12.59 1.99 -11.13
N SER A 56 11.32 1.59 -11.18
CA SER A 56 10.82 0.48 -12.03
C SER A 56 10.98 0.73 -13.53
N TYR A 57 11.08 1.99 -13.96
CA TYR A 57 11.23 2.34 -15.36
C TYR A 57 12.55 1.82 -15.96
N LEU A 58 13.58 1.58 -15.12
CA LEU A 58 14.86 0.98 -15.53
C LEU A 58 14.71 -0.47 -16.00
N ASP A 59 13.74 -1.22 -15.46
CA ASP A 59 13.45 -2.59 -15.90
C ASP A 59 12.68 -2.61 -17.23
N THR A 60 11.75 -1.67 -17.41
CA THR A 60 10.84 -1.60 -18.57
C THR A 60 11.58 -1.59 -19.91
N PHE A 61 12.73 -0.92 -19.97
CA PHE A 61 13.50 -0.76 -21.21
C PHE A 61 14.76 -1.63 -21.29
N LYS A 62 15.00 -2.51 -20.29
CA LYS A 62 16.27 -3.23 -20.13
C LYS A 62 17.47 -2.30 -20.35
N ASP A 63 17.48 -1.21 -19.60
CA ASP A 63 18.43 -0.13 -19.83
C ASP A 63 19.86 -0.65 -19.66
N SER A 64 20.67 -0.54 -20.71
CA SER A 64 22.08 -0.98 -20.72
C SER A 64 22.94 -0.29 -19.65
N ARG A 65 22.46 0.85 -19.10
CA ARG A 65 23.10 1.59 -18.00
C ARG A 65 22.99 0.87 -16.65
N LEU A 66 21.97 0.05 -16.45
CA LEU A 66 21.75 -0.70 -15.21
C LEU A 66 22.36 -2.10 -15.32
N SER A 67 23.24 -2.45 -14.39
CA SER A 67 23.83 -3.79 -14.29
C SER A 67 23.74 -4.29 -12.86
N ILE A 68 23.08 -5.45 -12.69
CA ILE A 68 22.99 -6.14 -11.40
C ILE A 68 23.77 -7.45 -11.48
N LYS A 69 24.71 -7.65 -10.56
CA LYS A 69 25.55 -8.85 -10.48
C LYS A 69 25.41 -9.47 -9.09
N GLN A 70 24.92 -10.70 -9.05
CA GLN A 70 24.86 -11.49 -7.82
C GLN A 70 26.16 -12.28 -7.64
N LEU A 71 26.84 -12.10 -6.51
CA LEU A 71 28.02 -12.87 -6.12
C LEU A 71 27.76 -13.63 -4.81
N ASP A 72 28.64 -14.57 -4.48
CA ASP A 72 28.50 -15.47 -3.32
C ASP A 72 28.38 -14.75 -1.97
N ARG A 73 28.93 -13.54 -1.86
CA ARG A 73 29.02 -12.80 -0.58
C ARG A 73 28.30 -11.45 -0.61
N TYR A 74 27.92 -10.97 -1.79
CA TYR A 74 27.25 -9.70 -1.98
C TYR A 74 26.58 -9.63 -3.35
N SER A 75 25.61 -8.74 -3.48
CA SER A 75 25.06 -8.31 -4.76
C SER A 75 25.53 -6.90 -5.07
N GLN A 76 25.73 -6.60 -6.35
CA GLN A 76 26.22 -5.32 -6.82
C GLN A 76 25.24 -4.76 -7.85
N LEU A 77 24.86 -3.49 -7.68
CA LEU A 77 24.05 -2.72 -8.61
C LEU A 77 24.91 -1.55 -9.11
N ILE A 78 25.10 -1.48 -10.42
CA ILE A 78 25.81 -0.38 -11.09
C ILE A 78 24.80 0.34 -11.96
N LEU A 79 24.71 1.66 -11.81
CA LEU A 79 23.94 2.52 -12.69
C LEU A 79 24.91 3.54 -13.30
N ALA A 80 25.13 3.44 -14.60
CA ALA A 80 26.01 4.33 -15.34
C ALA A 80 25.24 5.50 -15.96
N ASN A 81 25.87 6.67 -16.08
CA ASN A 81 25.28 7.84 -16.73
C ASN A 81 23.85 8.13 -16.24
N SER A 82 23.72 8.39 -14.94
CA SER A 82 22.42 8.61 -14.28
C SER A 82 21.72 9.87 -14.80
N THR A 83 20.39 9.86 -14.89
CA THR A 83 19.58 11.02 -15.27
C THR A 83 18.69 11.46 -14.12
N ALA A 84 18.00 12.60 -14.24
CA ALA A 84 17.06 13.05 -13.22
C ALA A 84 15.91 12.04 -12.99
N ALA A 85 15.52 11.28 -14.03
CA ALA A 85 14.55 10.19 -13.96
C ALA A 85 14.99 9.04 -13.03
N ASP A 86 16.29 8.85 -12.80
CA ASP A 86 16.83 7.84 -11.89
C ASP A 86 16.59 8.17 -10.41
N THR A 87 16.04 9.35 -10.10
CA THR A 87 15.77 9.76 -8.72
C THR A 87 14.70 8.88 -8.06
N GLY A 88 15.06 8.26 -6.94
CA GLY A 88 14.13 7.39 -6.21
C GLY A 88 14.77 6.60 -5.08
N GLU A 89 14.00 5.64 -4.55
CA GLU A 89 14.48 4.74 -3.51
C GLU A 89 15.28 3.59 -4.12
N TYR A 90 16.49 3.39 -3.60
CA TYR A 90 17.33 2.24 -3.86
C TYR A 90 17.42 1.43 -2.57
N SER A 91 16.89 0.21 -2.59
CA SER A 91 16.94 -0.67 -1.43
C SER A 91 17.27 -2.09 -1.80
N CYS A 92 17.79 -2.82 -0.83
CA CYS A 92 18.07 -4.23 -0.95
C CYS A 92 17.74 -4.96 0.35
N TRP A 93 17.47 -6.25 0.24
CA TRP A 93 17.22 -7.11 1.38
C TRP A 93 17.62 -8.54 1.09
N LEU A 94 17.90 -9.32 2.14
CA LEU A 94 18.01 -10.75 1.99
C LEU A 94 16.63 -11.38 1.87
N GLN A 95 16.49 -12.31 0.94
CA GLN A 95 15.27 -13.09 0.75
C GLN A 95 15.37 -14.40 1.54
N LEU A 96 14.44 -14.57 2.50
CA LEU A 96 14.31 -15.79 3.29
C LEU A 96 13.22 -16.66 2.67
N CYS A 97 13.61 -17.78 2.09
CA CYS A 97 12.68 -18.73 1.51
C CYS A 97 12.52 -19.95 2.43
N SER A 98 11.27 -20.30 2.73
CA SER A 98 10.90 -21.56 3.38
C SER A 98 9.96 -22.32 2.44
N GLY A 99 10.51 -23.31 1.74
CA GLY A 99 9.85 -23.93 0.59
C GLY A 99 9.58 -22.91 -0.53
N ASN A 100 8.34 -22.85 -1.01
CA ASN A 100 7.93 -21.91 -2.07
C ASN A 100 7.57 -20.50 -1.58
N LYS A 101 7.57 -20.27 -0.26
CA LYS A 101 7.23 -18.96 0.32
C LYS A 101 8.52 -18.21 0.63
N CYS A 102 8.73 -17.09 -0.06
CA CYS A 102 9.84 -16.21 0.20
C CYS A 102 9.35 -14.90 0.83
N ARG A 103 10.08 -14.43 1.85
CA ARG A 103 9.80 -13.16 2.54
C ARG A 103 11.04 -12.30 2.64
N LYS A 104 10.82 -11.00 2.79
CA LYS A 104 11.87 -10.00 3.08
C LYS A 104 12.42 -10.22 4.50
N ASP A 105 13.73 -10.26 4.64
CA ASP A 105 14.41 -10.18 5.94
C ASP A 105 14.52 -8.72 6.38
N GLU A 106 13.64 -8.28 7.28
CA GLU A 106 13.63 -6.90 7.80
C GLU A 106 14.89 -6.58 8.62
N THR A 107 15.53 -7.59 9.22
CA THR A 107 16.76 -7.38 10.00
C THR A 107 17.98 -7.16 9.12
N ARG A 108 17.89 -7.59 7.84
CA ARG A 108 18.96 -7.49 6.85
C ARG A 108 18.45 -6.81 5.59
N THR A 109 18.08 -5.55 5.78
CA THR A 109 17.72 -4.63 4.70
C THR A 109 18.61 -3.38 4.75
N GLY A 110 18.78 -2.73 3.60
CA GLY A 110 19.38 -1.41 3.51
C GLY A 110 18.64 -0.60 2.45
N SER A 111 18.37 0.67 2.73
CA SER A 111 17.72 1.58 1.79
C SER A 111 18.39 2.95 1.83
N THR A 112 18.36 3.63 0.70
CA THR A 112 18.71 5.04 0.57
C THR A 112 17.84 5.66 -0.51
N TYR A 113 17.47 6.92 -0.35
CA TYR A 113 16.83 7.68 -1.41
C TYR A 113 17.89 8.54 -2.11
N ILE A 114 18.04 8.37 -3.43
CA ILE A 114 19.08 9.04 -4.19
C ILE A 114 18.43 10.12 -5.06
N PHE A 115 18.91 11.35 -4.88
CA PHE A 115 18.57 12.52 -5.66
C PHE A 115 19.63 12.70 -6.75
N PHE A 116 19.26 12.51 -8.02
CA PHE A 116 20.13 12.84 -9.16
C PHE A 116 19.82 14.25 -9.63
N THR A 117 20.55 15.23 -9.09
CA THR A 117 20.29 16.65 -9.28
C THR A 117 20.66 17.06 -10.71
N ASP A 118 19.70 17.68 -11.40
CA ASP A 118 19.88 18.31 -12.70
C ASP A 118 19.42 19.77 -12.61
N LYS A 119 20.16 20.69 -13.22
CA LYS A 119 19.80 22.11 -13.26
C LYS A 119 18.67 22.37 -14.26
N GLU A 120 18.55 21.51 -15.26
CA GLU A 120 17.55 21.62 -16.32
C GLU A 120 16.27 20.84 -15.99
N GLU A 121 16.31 19.92 -15.02
CA GLU A 121 15.15 19.12 -14.59
C GLU A 121 15.01 19.14 -13.06
N LEU A 122 14.14 20.02 -12.53
CA LEU A 122 13.89 20.12 -11.09
C LEU A 122 12.91 19.07 -10.57
N PHE A 123 12.06 18.52 -11.45
CA PHE A 123 11.13 17.44 -11.15
C PHE A 123 11.60 16.12 -11.75
N VAL A 124 11.27 15.01 -11.10
CA VAL A 124 11.51 13.68 -11.68
C VAL A 124 10.61 13.52 -12.92
N PRO A 125 11.17 13.31 -14.12
CA PRO A 125 10.40 13.20 -15.34
C PRO A 125 9.35 12.09 -15.28
N THR A 126 8.22 12.35 -15.93
CA THR A 126 7.11 11.40 -16.06
C THR A 126 6.70 11.37 -17.54
N PRO A 127 6.44 10.18 -18.13
CA PRO A 127 6.09 10.07 -19.55
C PRO A 127 4.69 10.61 -19.88
N SER A 128 3.86 10.85 -18.87
CA SER A 128 2.47 11.30 -18.99
C SER A 128 2.37 12.82 -19.06
N TYR A 129 1.48 13.35 -19.91
CA TYR A 129 1.18 14.79 -19.96
C TYR A 129 0.35 15.29 -18.76
N PHE A 130 -0.46 14.38 -18.19
CA PHE A 130 -1.20 14.59 -16.96
C PHE A 130 -1.38 13.26 -16.24
N GLU A 131 -1.65 13.32 -14.93
CA GLU A 131 -1.98 12.15 -14.11
C GLU A 131 -3.26 12.38 -13.31
N ILE A 132 -4.00 11.31 -13.03
CA ILE A 132 -5.22 11.35 -12.21
C ILE A 132 -4.87 10.90 -10.81
N VAL A 133 -5.28 11.69 -9.81
CA VAL A 133 -5.16 11.34 -8.39
C VAL A 133 -6.56 11.27 -7.81
N TYR A 134 -6.92 10.09 -7.32
CA TYR A 134 -8.20 9.90 -6.63
C TYR A 134 -8.09 10.38 -5.19
N LEU A 135 -9.03 11.24 -4.80
CA LEU A 135 -9.20 11.72 -3.45
C LEU A 135 -10.29 10.89 -2.77
N ASN A 136 -9.96 10.35 -1.61
CA ASN A 136 -10.87 9.58 -0.77
C ASN A 136 -10.83 10.15 0.65
N PRO A 137 -11.98 10.47 1.27
CA PRO A 137 -12.00 11.08 2.61
C PRO A 137 -11.32 10.24 3.69
N ASP A 138 -11.21 8.93 3.48
CA ASP A 138 -10.69 7.97 4.46
C ASP A 138 -9.19 7.68 4.32
N LYS A 139 -8.55 8.14 3.24
CA LYS A 139 -7.16 7.81 2.94
C LYS A 139 -6.42 9.05 2.46
N PRO A 140 -5.17 9.27 2.91
CA PRO A 140 -4.34 10.32 2.36
C PRO A 140 -4.16 10.15 0.85
N ALA A 141 -4.11 11.27 0.13
CA ALA A 141 -3.81 11.31 -1.30
C ALA A 141 -2.45 11.93 -1.54
N VAL A 142 -1.75 11.49 -2.60
CA VAL A 142 -0.42 11.99 -2.95
C VAL A 142 -0.44 12.56 -4.36
N ILE A 143 0.02 13.79 -4.50
CA ILE A 143 0.33 14.45 -5.77
C ILE A 143 1.82 14.19 -6.05
N PRO A 144 2.18 13.31 -6.99
CA PRO A 144 3.51 12.71 -7.08
C PRO A 144 4.59 13.60 -7.74
N CYS A 145 4.58 14.92 -7.47
CA CYS A 145 5.56 15.88 -8.00
C CYS A 145 6.87 15.88 -7.19
N ARG A 146 7.60 14.77 -7.30
CA ARG A 146 8.90 14.57 -6.65
C ARG A 146 9.98 15.44 -7.30
N VAL A 147 10.89 15.97 -6.49
CA VAL A 147 12.02 16.78 -6.98
C VAL A 147 13.31 15.99 -7.07
N THR A 148 14.16 16.42 -7.99
CA THR A 148 15.53 15.92 -8.19
C THR A 148 16.52 16.63 -7.28
N THR A 149 16.20 17.86 -6.85
CA THR A 149 17.04 18.70 -5.99
C THR A 149 16.37 18.94 -4.64
N PRO A 150 16.89 18.39 -3.53
CA PRO A 150 16.21 18.45 -2.23
C PRO A 150 16.16 19.86 -1.63
N SER A 151 17.02 20.79 -2.09
CA SER A 151 17.01 22.19 -1.66
C SER A 151 16.06 23.08 -2.48
N ALA A 152 15.34 22.54 -3.47
CA ALA A 152 14.39 23.31 -4.26
C ALA A 152 13.18 23.69 -3.40
N LYS A 153 12.72 24.94 -3.54
CA LYS A 153 11.47 25.40 -2.93
C LYS A 153 10.32 24.99 -3.84
N VAL A 154 9.34 24.26 -3.31
CA VAL A 154 8.20 23.74 -4.08
C VAL A 154 6.90 24.28 -3.50
N THR A 155 6.01 24.76 -4.37
CA THR A 155 4.67 25.23 -4.02
C THR A 155 3.62 24.54 -4.89
N LEU A 156 2.41 24.39 -4.37
CA LEU A 156 1.29 23.75 -5.05
C LEU A 156 0.34 24.81 -5.59
N HIS A 157 -0.06 24.71 -6.85
CA HIS A 157 -0.92 25.70 -7.50
C HIS A 157 -2.14 25.02 -8.10
N ARG A 158 -3.29 25.68 -7.99
CA ARG A 158 -4.53 25.32 -8.68
C ARG A 158 -4.63 26.09 -9.99
N GLU A 159 -5.13 25.42 -11.03
CA GLU A 159 -5.30 26.06 -12.34
C GLU A 159 -6.54 26.96 -12.41
N PHE A 160 -7.65 26.54 -11.79
CA PHE A 160 -8.93 27.26 -11.82
C PHE A 160 -9.69 27.18 -10.48
N PRO A 161 -10.00 28.32 -9.82
CA PRO A 161 -9.37 29.62 -10.02
C PRO A 161 -7.86 29.52 -9.76
N ALA A 162 -7.08 30.39 -10.41
CA ALA A 162 -5.62 30.40 -10.23
C ALA A 162 -5.28 30.87 -8.82
N GLU A 163 -4.72 29.95 -8.01
CA GLU A 163 -4.43 30.18 -6.60
C GLU A 163 -3.28 29.27 -6.14
N GLU A 164 -2.43 29.78 -5.25
CA GLU A 164 -1.44 28.96 -4.55
C GLU A 164 -2.11 28.27 -3.37
N ILE A 165 -2.01 26.95 -3.30
CA ILE A 165 -2.49 26.15 -2.18
C ILE A 165 -1.40 26.16 -1.12
N GLU A 166 -1.66 26.86 -0.01
CA GLU A 166 -0.69 26.95 1.08
C GLU A 166 -0.48 25.59 1.76
N THR A 167 0.77 25.31 2.12
CA THR A 167 1.11 24.21 3.01
C THR A 167 0.88 24.66 4.44
N ASP A 168 -0.16 24.14 5.07
CA ASP A 168 -0.44 24.34 6.49
C ASP A 168 0.41 23.43 7.41
N GLY A 169 1.12 22.45 6.81
CA GLY A 169 1.92 21.46 7.52
C GLY A 169 1.08 20.42 8.29
N THR A 170 -0.25 20.46 8.15
CA THR A 170 -1.18 19.56 8.84
C THR A 170 -2.00 18.77 7.83
N ASP A 171 -2.82 19.44 7.02
CA ASP A 171 -3.63 18.79 5.99
C ASP A 171 -2.88 18.67 4.66
N VAL A 172 -2.01 19.62 4.31
CA VAL A 172 -1.18 19.61 3.10
C VAL A 172 0.29 19.68 3.47
N ILE A 173 0.98 18.55 3.32
CA ILE A 173 2.40 18.39 3.68
C ILE A 173 3.21 18.09 2.43
N TYR A 174 4.32 18.79 2.25
CA TYR A 174 5.27 18.51 1.18
C TYR A 174 6.38 17.56 1.64
N ASP A 175 6.59 16.46 0.91
CA ASP A 175 7.71 15.53 1.08
C ASP A 175 8.49 15.43 -0.24
N ALA A 176 9.77 15.82 -0.27
CA ALA A 176 10.58 15.81 -1.49
C ALA A 176 10.66 14.42 -2.17
N LYS A 177 10.46 13.33 -1.43
CA LYS A 177 10.50 11.94 -1.92
C LYS A 177 9.15 11.45 -2.46
N LYS A 178 8.06 12.12 -2.13
CA LYS A 178 6.69 11.70 -2.49
C LYS A 178 5.92 12.74 -3.30
N GLY A 179 6.09 14.01 -2.99
CA GLY A 179 5.32 15.15 -3.48
C GLY A 179 4.43 15.75 -2.39
N PHE A 180 3.30 16.36 -2.76
CA PHE A 180 2.33 16.87 -1.78
C PHE A 180 1.43 15.73 -1.29
N VAL A 181 1.33 15.60 0.03
CA VAL A 181 0.46 14.64 0.71
C VAL A 181 -0.70 15.40 1.32
N LEU A 182 -1.91 15.10 0.84
CA LEU A 182 -3.16 15.55 1.45
C LEU A 182 -3.56 14.52 2.50
N GLN A 183 -3.48 14.86 3.78
CA GLN A 183 -3.81 13.93 4.88
C GLN A 183 -5.31 13.62 4.92
N HIS A 184 -6.14 14.66 4.79
CA HIS A 184 -7.61 14.55 4.83
C HIS A 184 -8.21 15.21 3.59
N PRO A 185 -8.17 14.56 2.42
CA PRO A 185 -8.62 15.19 1.19
C PRO A 185 -10.15 15.34 1.17
N THR A 186 -10.61 16.57 0.98
CA THR A 186 -12.03 16.94 0.88
C THR A 186 -12.47 17.21 -0.56
N SER A 187 -13.78 17.31 -0.80
CA SER A 187 -14.35 17.71 -2.10
C SER A 187 -13.76 19.01 -2.63
N ASP A 188 -13.40 19.95 -1.76
CA ASP A 188 -12.87 21.26 -2.16
C ASP A 188 -11.47 21.20 -2.78
N HIS A 189 -10.76 20.08 -2.59
CA HIS A 189 -9.46 19.85 -3.20
C HIS A 189 -9.55 19.40 -4.67
N LYS A 190 -10.73 18.99 -5.16
CA LYS A 190 -10.90 18.55 -6.56
C LYS A 190 -10.51 19.64 -7.57
N GLY A 191 -10.09 19.22 -8.76
CA GLY A 191 -9.71 20.13 -9.85
C GLY A 191 -8.31 19.83 -10.38
N ILE A 192 -7.78 20.76 -11.18
CA ILE A 192 -6.46 20.62 -11.80
C ILE A 192 -5.44 21.39 -10.99
N VAL A 193 -4.37 20.71 -10.57
CA VAL A 193 -3.26 21.28 -9.82
C VAL A 193 -1.93 20.98 -10.50
N TYR A 194 -0.92 21.78 -10.21
CA TYR A 194 0.46 21.58 -10.64
C TYR A 194 1.42 22.08 -9.57
N CYS A 195 2.60 21.50 -9.53
CA CYS A 195 3.65 21.92 -8.62
C CYS A 195 4.58 22.90 -9.34
N LYS A 196 5.03 23.92 -8.62
CA LYS A 196 6.03 24.87 -9.09
C LYS A 196 7.28 24.73 -8.22
N ALA A 197 8.41 24.45 -8.83
CA ALA A 197 9.69 24.34 -8.15
C ALA A 197 10.61 25.49 -8.55
N GLU A 198 11.33 26.05 -7.57
CA GLU A 198 12.33 27.09 -7.76
C GLU A 198 13.63 26.69 -7.07
N SER A 199 14.74 26.90 -7.76
CA SER A 199 16.10 26.70 -7.28
C SER A 199 16.96 27.90 -7.72
N GLN A 200 18.26 27.74 -7.92
CA GLN A 200 19.18 28.81 -8.37
C GLN A 200 18.98 29.23 -9.85
N GLY A 201 17.75 29.15 -10.38
CA GLY A 201 17.44 29.38 -11.79
C GLY A 201 15.96 29.68 -12.03
N ALA A 202 15.52 29.58 -13.28
CA ALA A 202 14.12 29.83 -13.64
C ALA A 202 13.19 28.79 -12.97
N PRO A 203 12.01 29.22 -12.50
CA PRO A 203 11.04 28.30 -11.92
C PRO A 203 10.52 27.33 -12.98
N GLN A 204 10.34 26.07 -12.59
CA GLN A 204 9.76 25.03 -13.43
C GLN A 204 8.40 24.62 -12.89
N ILE A 205 7.51 24.20 -13.79
CA ILE A 205 6.22 23.61 -13.45
C ILE A 205 6.23 22.12 -13.76
N SER A 206 5.61 21.33 -12.90
CA SER A 206 5.39 19.90 -13.17
C SER A 206 4.34 19.72 -14.27
N ILE A 207 4.10 18.45 -14.62
CA ILE A 207 2.87 18.07 -15.32
C ILE A 207 1.64 18.42 -14.47
N LYS A 208 0.47 18.38 -15.09
CA LYS A 208 -0.81 18.66 -14.42
C LYS A 208 -1.36 17.40 -13.76
N TYR A 209 -1.95 17.57 -12.59
CA TYR A 209 -2.60 16.50 -11.84
C TYR A 209 -4.10 16.79 -11.72
N HIS A 210 -4.91 15.82 -12.12
CA HIS A 210 -6.36 15.89 -12.07
C HIS A 210 -6.84 15.22 -10.78
N LEU A 211 -7.24 16.02 -9.80
CA LEU A 211 -7.74 15.56 -8.52
C LEU A 211 -9.24 15.25 -8.63
N LEU A 212 -9.58 13.96 -8.49
CA LEU A 212 -10.96 13.47 -8.58
C LEU A 212 -11.43 12.99 -7.21
N TYR A 213 -12.41 13.68 -6.63
CA TYR A 213 -13.02 13.26 -5.37
C TYR A 213 -14.04 12.14 -5.60
N VAL A 214 -13.82 11.01 -4.93
CA VAL A 214 -14.68 9.83 -5.01
C VAL A 214 -15.16 9.50 -3.60
N GLU A 215 -16.46 9.67 -3.39
CA GLU A 215 -17.13 9.11 -2.22
C GLU A 215 -17.30 7.62 -2.45
N VAL A 216 -16.57 6.81 -1.68
CA VAL A 216 -16.84 5.37 -1.63
C VAL A 216 -17.98 5.19 -0.63
N PRO A 217 -19.17 4.73 -1.06
CA PRO A 217 -20.28 4.54 -0.15
C PRO A 217 -19.95 3.45 0.86
N LYS A 218 -19.57 3.86 2.06
CA LYS A 218 -19.42 2.99 3.22
C LYS A 218 -20.79 2.66 3.76
N GLY A 219 -21.19 1.42 3.59
CA GLY A 219 -22.41 0.87 4.18
C GLY A 219 -22.09 -0.35 5.03
N PRO A 220 -22.81 -0.57 6.14
CA PRO A 220 -22.78 -1.88 6.78
C PRO A 220 -23.20 -2.95 5.75
N PRO A 221 -22.60 -4.16 5.78
CA PRO A 221 -22.99 -5.23 4.88
C PRO A 221 -24.50 -5.47 4.97
N SER A 222 -25.18 -5.54 3.83
CA SER A 222 -26.62 -5.81 3.80
C SER A 222 -26.85 -7.31 3.82
N ALA A 223 -27.64 -7.80 4.79
CA ALA A 223 -27.96 -9.22 4.93
C ALA A 223 -29.41 -9.50 4.54
N THR A 224 -29.61 -10.50 3.68
CA THR A 224 -30.94 -10.99 3.27
C THR A 224 -31.06 -12.49 3.58
N ILE A 225 -32.24 -12.93 4.02
CA ILE A 225 -32.53 -14.33 4.35
C ILE A 225 -33.57 -14.89 3.37
N ALA A 226 -33.28 -16.03 2.77
CA ALA A 226 -34.21 -16.80 1.98
C ALA A 226 -34.45 -18.19 2.61
N VAL A 227 -35.69 -18.66 2.58
CA VAL A 227 -36.10 -19.97 3.11
C VAL A 227 -36.80 -20.78 2.02
N SER A 228 -36.45 -22.06 1.88
CA SER A 228 -37.04 -22.93 0.85
C SER A 228 -38.54 -23.16 1.00
N SER A 229 -39.07 -23.11 2.23
CA SER A 229 -40.51 -23.12 2.50
C SER A 229 -40.82 -22.51 3.87
N SER A 230 -41.89 -21.72 3.95
CA SER A 230 -42.42 -21.17 5.21
C SER A 230 -43.23 -22.20 6.02
N ARG A 231 -43.51 -23.37 5.45
CA ARG A 231 -44.28 -24.46 6.07
C ARG A 231 -43.62 -25.80 5.78
N ALA A 232 -43.34 -26.57 6.82
CA ALA A 232 -42.68 -27.87 6.73
C ALA A 232 -43.36 -28.89 7.66
N GLY A 233 -43.54 -30.12 7.17
CA GLY A 233 -44.05 -31.26 7.92
C GLY A 233 -42.98 -31.91 8.81
N LEU A 234 -43.40 -32.90 9.60
CA LEU A 234 -42.46 -33.73 10.36
C LEU A 234 -41.52 -34.46 9.40
N SER A 235 -40.21 -34.42 9.65
CA SER A 235 -39.14 -34.99 8.81
C SER A 235 -38.78 -34.20 7.52
N ASP A 236 -39.46 -33.09 7.22
CA ASP A 236 -39.07 -32.23 6.09
C ASP A 236 -37.74 -31.54 6.36
N ARG A 237 -37.01 -31.29 5.26
CA ARG A 237 -35.74 -30.56 5.27
C ARG A 237 -36.02 -29.12 4.85
N VAL A 238 -35.69 -28.17 5.72
CA VAL A 238 -35.81 -26.73 5.43
C VAL A 238 -34.42 -26.18 5.16
N HIS A 239 -34.26 -25.54 4.00
CA HIS A 239 -33.02 -24.86 3.64
C HIS A 239 -33.19 -23.37 3.92
N VAL A 240 -32.25 -22.82 4.68
CA VAL A 240 -32.16 -21.38 4.96
C VAL A 240 -30.85 -20.88 4.39
N ILE A 241 -30.92 -19.83 3.58
CA ILE A 241 -29.77 -19.20 2.93
C ILE A 241 -29.69 -17.77 3.45
N CYS A 242 -28.50 -17.39 3.94
CA CYS A 242 -28.17 -16.00 4.22
C CYS A 242 -27.21 -15.51 3.14
N THR A 243 -27.59 -14.40 2.50
CA THR A 243 -26.75 -13.69 1.53
C THR A 243 -26.35 -12.35 2.15
N VAL A 244 -25.06 -12.10 2.25
CA VAL A 244 -24.49 -10.83 2.72
C VAL A 244 -23.79 -10.15 1.54
N LEU A 245 -24.16 -8.89 1.30
CA LEU A 245 -23.54 -8.00 0.34
C LEU A 245 -22.69 -6.99 1.09
N GLY A 246 -21.38 -7.01 0.88
CA GLY A 246 -20.44 -6.15 1.59
C GLY A 246 -19.13 -5.93 0.83
N GLU A 247 -18.26 -5.11 1.40
CA GLU A 247 -16.93 -4.89 0.85
C GLU A 247 -16.06 -6.17 0.97
N PRO A 248 -15.24 -6.49 -0.03
CA PRO A 248 -14.46 -7.74 -0.06
C PRO A 248 -13.35 -7.80 0.99
N ASP A 249 -12.90 -6.65 1.51
CA ASP A 249 -11.84 -6.53 2.51
C ASP A 249 -12.38 -6.42 3.95
N VAL A 250 -13.71 -6.55 4.14
CA VAL A 250 -14.35 -6.53 5.46
C VAL A 250 -14.60 -7.96 5.94
N ASP A 251 -14.05 -8.29 7.10
CA ASP A 251 -14.31 -9.58 7.75
C ASP A 251 -15.76 -9.65 8.24
N VAL A 252 -16.55 -10.58 7.67
CA VAL A 252 -17.94 -10.84 8.07
C VAL A 252 -18.01 -12.14 8.85
N ASN A 253 -18.56 -12.08 10.07
CA ASN A 253 -18.82 -13.27 10.89
C ASN A 253 -20.30 -13.69 10.80
N PHE A 254 -20.53 -14.99 10.56
CA PHE A 254 -21.88 -15.56 10.44
C PHE A 254 -22.29 -16.23 11.74
N SER A 255 -23.43 -15.81 12.30
CA SER A 255 -24.05 -16.47 13.45
C SER A 255 -25.52 -16.74 13.19
N TRP A 256 -26.00 -17.93 13.58
CA TRP A 256 -27.41 -18.33 13.46
C TRP A 256 -28.02 -18.46 14.85
N GLN A 257 -29.18 -17.82 15.06
CA GLN A 257 -30.00 -17.98 16.25
C GLN A 257 -31.37 -18.55 15.83
N TYR A 258 -31.75 -19.67 16.42
CA TYR A 258 -33.03 -20.32 16.12
C TYR A 258 -33.63 -21.04 17.34
N PRO A 259 -34.96 -21.09 17.46
CA PRO A 259 -35.63 -21.84 18.52
C PRO A 259 -35.22 -23.32 18.53
N GLY A 260 -34.79 -23.83 19.68
CA GLY A 260 -34.35 -25.22 19.84
C GLY A 260 -32.85 -25.46 19.62
N GLN A 261 -32.03 -24.41 19.61
CA GLN A 261 -30.56 -24.49 19.51
C GLN A 261 -29.91 -25.36 20.60
N GLU A 262 -30.53 -25.46 21.78
CA GLU A 262 -30.09 -26.35 22.88
C GLU A 262 -30.38 -27.85 22.64
N VAL A 263 -31.19 -28.17 21.62
CA VAL A 263 -31.50 -29.56 21.24
C VAL A 263 -30.48 -30.01 20.21
N ARG A 264 -29.50 -30.82 20.65
CA ARG A 264 -28.43 -31.36 19.78
C ARG A 264 -29.02 -32.04 18.54
N GLY A 265 -28.55 -31.64 17.35
CA GLY A 265 -28.76 -32.38 16.08
C GLY A 265 -29.72 -31.77 15.06
N VAL A 266 -30.10 -30.49 15.17
CA VAL A 266 -31.08 -29.86 14.26
C VAL A 266 -30.42 -29.14 13.06
N CYS A 267 -29.17 -28.68 13.20
CA CYS A 267 -28.38 -28.14 12.09
C CYS A 267 -27.24 -29.14 11.78
N LEU A 268 -27.20 -29.69 10.57
CA LEU A 268 -26.08 -30.55 10.15
C LEU A 268 -24.78 -29.71 10.07
N PRO A 269 -23.60 -30.28 10.34
CA PRO A 269 -22.33 -29.54 10.41
C PRO A 269 -21.81 -28.98 9.07
N GLU A 270 -22.57 -29.10 7.98
CA GLU A 270 -22.21 -28.49 6.70
C GLU A 270 -22.76 -27.06 6.63
N MET A 271 -22.13 -26.14 7.37
CA MET A 271 -22.16 -24.73 7.01
C MET A 271 -21.32 -24.56 5.76
N VAL A 272 -21.96 -24.61 4.59
CA VAL A 272 -21.30 -24.30 3.33
C VAL A 272 -21.41 -22.79 3.13
N CYS A 273 -20.31 -22.11 3.42
CA CYS A 273 -20.14 -20.69 3.14
C CYS A 273 -19.29 -20.54 1.89
N SER A 274 -19.80 -19.80 0.90
CA SER A 274 -19.08 -19.45 -0.31
C SER A 274 -18.93 -17.93 -0.39
N SER A 275 -17.79 -17.49 -0.91
CA SER A 275 -17.48 -16.07 -1.13
C SER A 275 -17.10 -15.87 -2.60
N GLN A 276 -17.78 -14.95 -3.26
CA GLN A 276 -17.44 -14.54 -4.62
C GLN A 276 -17.51 -13.01 -4.72
N GLY A 277 -16.34 -12.36 -4.65
CA GLY A 277 -16.25 -10.89 -4.67
C GLY A 277 -16.98 -10.26 -3.47
N GLN A 278 -18.00 -9.46 -3.75
CA GLN A 278 -18.83 -8.77 -2.75
C GLN A 278 -19.98 -9.62 -2.20
N HIS A 279 -20.12 -10.86 -2.68
CA HIS A 279 -21.19 -11.78 -2.29
C HIS A 279 -20.67 -12.85 -1.35
N PHE A 280 -21.28 -12.96 -0.18
CA PHE A 280 -21.07 -14.05 0.76
C PHE A 280 -22.39 -14.79 0.97
N GLU A 281 -22.38 -16.10 0.77
CA GLU A 281 -23.56 -16.95 0.94
C GLU A 281 -23.26 -18.07 1.92
N CYS A 282 -24.07 -18.19 2.97
CA CYS A 282 -24.01 -19.32 3.91
C CYS A 282 -25.36 -20.05 3.93
N SER A 283 -25.31 -21.37 3.75
CA SER A 283 -26.49 -22.24 3.79
C SER A 283 -26.52 -23.10 5.05
N CYS A 284 -27.72 -23.30 5.60
CA CYS A 284 -27.97 -24.19 6.73
C CYS A 284 -29.23 -25.02 6.47
N GLN A 285 -29.15 -26.32 6.79
CA GLN A 285 -30.24 -27.26 6.57
C GLN A 285 -30.78 -27.76 7.91
N PHE A 286 -32.07 -27.52 8.15
CA PHE A 286 -32.77 -27.87 9.37
C PHE A 286 -33.65 -29.11 9.18
N ARG A 287 -33.71 -29.98 10.21
CA ARG A 287 -34.63 -31.12 10.26
C ARG A 287 -35.44 -31.10 11.55
N HIS A 288 -36.77 -31.03 11.44
CA HIS A 288 -37.66 -31.01 12.61
C HIS A 288 -37.85 -32.42 13.20
N ALA A 289 -37.45 -32.61 14.46
CA ALA A 289 -37.55 -33.90 15.18
C ALA A 289 -38.71 -33.98 16.20
N GLY A 290 -39.55 -32.95 16.33
CA GLY A 290 -40.61 -32.86 17.33
C GLY A 290 -42.00 -33.33 16.88
N ARG A 291 -42.86 -33.77 17.81
CA ARG A 291 -44.25 -34.23 17.58
C ARG A 291 -45.34 -33.13 17.60
N ARG A 292 -45.00 -31.85 17.79
CA ARG A 292 -45.98 -30.73 17.83
C ARG A 292 -45.67 -29.68 16.76
N ARG A 293 -46.71 -29.07 16.18
CA ARG A 293 -46.58 -27.87 15.34
C ARG A 293 -46.04 -26.73 16.20
N GLN A 294 -44.92 -26.14 15.80
CA GLN A 294 -44.35 -24.95 16.43
C GLN A 294 -44.12 -23.88 15.37
N HIS A 295 -44.43 -22.63 15.72
CA HIS A 295 -44.02 -21.47 14.92
C HIS A 295 -42.57 -21.16 15.28
N ILE A 296 -41.64 -21.32 14.35
CA ILE A 296 -40.20 -21.12 14.58
C ILE A 296 -39.82 -19.77 13.97
N PRO A 297 -39.75 -18.68 14.75
CA PRO A 297 -39.14 -17.45 14.28
C PRO A 297 -37.63 -17.67 14.09
N PHE A 298 -37.13 -17.51 12.87
CA PHE A 298 -35.70 -17.40 12.63
C PHE A 298 -35.31 -15.93 12.81
N GLN A 299 -34.36 -15.67 13.70
CA GLN A 299 -33.84 -14.32 13.91
C GLN A 299 -32.37 -14.31 13.50
N PHE A 300 -32.01 -13.40 12.60
CA PHE A 300 -30.63 -13.22 12.16
C PHE A 300 -30.13 -11.89 12.69
N GLN A 301 -28.96 -11.91 13.30
CA GLN A 301 -28.21 -10.71 13.62
C GLN A 301 -26.84 -10.84 12.94
N PRO A 302 -26.57 -10.04 11.90
CA PRO A 302 -25.19 -9.89 11.48
C PRO A 302 -24.44 -9.18 12.61
N VAL A 303 -23.36 -9.80 13.08
CA VAL A 303 -22.48 -9.19 14.08
C VAL A 303 -21.32 -8.59 13.30
N PHE A 304 -21.31 -7.26 13.21
CA PHE A 304 -20.20 -6.51 12.64
C PHE A 304 -19.23 -6.14 13.77
N PRO A 305 -17.90 -6.20 13.54
CA PRO A 305 -16.92 -5.65 14.48
C PRO A 305 -17.07 -4.13 14.65
#